data_AF-A0A9P6EDK5-F1
#
_entry.id   AF-A0A9P6EDK5-F1
#
_cell.length_a   1.000
_cell.length_b   1.000
_cell.length_c   1.000
_cell.angle_alpha   90.00
_cell.angle_beta   90.00
_cell.angle_gamma   90.00
#
_symmetry.space_group_name_H-M   'P 1'
#
loop_
_entity.id
_entity.type
_entity.pdbx_description
1 polymer ?
#
loop_
_entity_poly.entity_id
_entity_poly.type
_entity_poly.pdbx_seq_one_letter_code
_entity_poly.pdbx_strand_id
1 'polypeptide(L)'
;MSSRDPGISIRIDNIPARAPRTKWLVKKEIARVLHNRLGFSVNGRPGNFGLDPVSDDNPNPSFLAAILTIPLREIGQEFLSETLKTPVQLYKQPLRFSICDEPPRQKDVDKIYKTFYVDPKMEERHATILDKLQAIGEPKQRSFSVEWKRKYEGKQASLFIDYDRRRFVVQARKKGSSCFYITVPFSTLLEIDIGHASFSNIPYICFDTMTPPSFAQNLSTSEKRGVVPRGGKTNKADAKLKHRVGYLDEAHALVAPYAPYLRVQLHQPETALQTFKQMCAEAEVDESLIKHHFHTLVIPSYYDRMFFSKTRLEKLTRTLESFEWPIAFQLELLVRSSLLHTVDLDLISPALQDLATASTLPYAGDLLRAYGEALRYNKRQRRHSRLAYDEFIENPMDCFQRVRRTFVHSDLKSAFRCCHVTVTPTRMLLEGPYVTQKNRVIRKYSDYQDHFIRVDFRDEDKGRYRSDRDADGTPLLQSRVGGILSKGFILAGRKFEFLAYSNSSLKEHTVWFVHPFQTQNEDRTINASFIRSSLGRFEVHQLMKTPSKYAARIGQAFTSTLDSLNISENKWEELPEDLECGNYCFTDGVGTISKAFAEEIWAKLCEGKRDPPPTPSAAS
;
A
#
# COMPACT_ATOMS: atom_id res chain seq x y z
N MET A 1 -33.59 -6.01 14.36
CA MET A 1 -33.47 -5.68 12.93
C MET A 1 -34.55 -6.45 12.19
N SER A 2 -35.27 -5.84 11.24
CA SER A 2 -36.28 -6.56 10.46
C SER A 2 -35.63 -7.65 9.60
N SER A 3 -36.21 -8.85 9.59
CA SER A 3 -35.82 -9.95 8.72
C SER A 3 -36.16 -9.59 7.27
N ARG A 4 -35.15 -9.23 6.48
CA ARG A 4 -35.31 -9.14 5.03
C ARG A 4 -35.57 -10.53 4.46
N ASP A 5 -36.41 -10.61 3.45
CA ASP A 5 -36.61 -11.83 2.67
C ASP A 5 -35.24 -12.33 2.17
N PRO A 6 -34.89 -13.63 2.34
CA PRO A 6 -33.64 -14.19 1.88
C PRO A 6 -33.49 -14.25 0.35
N GLY A 7 -34.44 -13.72 -0.42
CA GLY A 7 -34.41 -13.70 -1.87
C GLY A 7 -34.66 -15.09 -2.46
N ILE A 8 -34.23 -15.28 -3.72
CA ILE A 8 -34.48 -16.51 -4.47
C ILE A 8 -33.32 -16.86 -5.42
N SER A 9 -32.98 -18.15 -5.46
CA SER A 9 -32.07 -18.75 -6.41
C SER A 9 -32.84 -19.59 -7.42
N ILE A 10 -32.53 -19.37 -8.70
CA ILE A 10 -33.16 -20.02 -9.83
C ILE A 10 -32.06 -20.72 -10.62
N ARG A 11 -32.14 -22.04 -10.74
CA ARG A 11 -31.28 -22.83 -11.61
C ARG A 11 -31.75 -22.66 -13.06
N ILE A 12 -30.78 -22.44 -13.95
CA ILE A 12 -30.95 -22.34 -15.39
C ILE A 12 -30.22 -23.52 -16.04
N ASP A 13 -30.93 -24.32 -16.82
CA ASP A 13 -30.39 -25.45 -17.59
C ASP A 13 -30.60 -25.25 -19.10
N ASN A 14 -30.03 -26.14 -19.92
CA ASN A 14 -30.01 -26.10 -21.39
C ASN A 14 -29.25 -24.91 -22.02
N ILE A 15 -28.30 -24.28 -21.32
CA ILE A 15 -27.50 -23.17 -21.88
C ILE A 15 -26.54 -23.73 -22.94
N PRO A 16 -26.63 -23.40 -24.25
CA PRO A 16 -25.84 -24.10 -25.27
C PRO A 16 -24.34 -23.76 -25.19
N ALA A 17 -23.46 -24.75 -25.06
CA ALA A 17 -22.02 -24.55 -24.84
C ALA A 17 -21.24 -23.96 -26.06
N ARG A 18 -21.93 -23.44 -27.08
CA ARG A 18 -21.43 -23.26 -28.45
C ARG A 18 -20.58 -22.00 -28.71
N ALA A 19 -20.42 -21.09 -27.76
CA ALA A 19 -19.64 -19.86 -27.98
C ALA A 19 -19.02 -19.24 -26.71
N PRO A 20 -17.85 -18.57 -26.80
CA PRO A 20 -17.26 -17.78 -25.71
C PRO A 20 -18.12 -16.61 -25.19
N ARG A 21 -19.17 -16.23 -25.95
CA ARG A 21 -20.10 -15.14 -25.61
C ARG A 21 -21.41 -15.61 -24.97
N THR A 22 -21.63 -16.92 -24.78
CA THR A 22 -22.92 -17.45 -24.31
C THR A 22 -23.35 -16.86 -22.96
N LYS A 23 -22.42 -16.63 -22.01
CA LYS A 23 -22.72 -15.94 -20.73
C LYS A 23 -23.38 -14.58 -20.94
N TRP A 24 -22.92 -13.79 -21.92
CA TRP A 24 -23.46 -12.47 -22.23
C TRP A 24 -24.86 -12.53 -22.80
N LEU A 25 -25.13 -13.51 -23.68
CA LEU A 25 -26.46 -13.75 -24.22
C LEU A 25 -27.44 -14.19 -23.13
N VAL A 26 -27.06 -15.11 -22.24
CA VAL A 26 -27.89 -15.50 -21.08
C VAL A 26 -28.18 -14.29 -20.18
N LYS A 27 -27.15 -13.53 -19.78
CA LYS A 27 -27.32 -12.36 -18.90
C LYS A 27 -28.23 -11.29 -19.55
N LYS A 28 -28.08 -11.06 -20.86
CA LYS A 28 -28.87 -10.11 -21.65
C LYS A 28 -30.35 -10.49 -21.76
N GLU A 29 -30.66 -11.77 -21.96
CA GLU A 29 -32.05 -12.21 -22.04
C GLU A 29 -32.74 -12.23 -20.66
N ILE A 30 -32.01 -12.59 -19.58
CA ILE A 30 -32.50 -12.45 -18.20
C ILE A 30 -32.81 -10.99 -17.88
N ALA A 31 -31.90 -10.07 -18.22
CA ALA A 31 -32.11 -8.63 -18.06
C ALA A 31 -33.34 -8.13 -18.82
N ARG A 32 -33.55 -8.58 -20.08
CA ARG A 32 -34.74 -8.24 -20.86
C ARG A 32 -36.02 -8.66 -20.15
N VAL A 33 -36.09 -9.84 -19.53
CA VAL A 33 -37.29 -10.26 -18.78
C VAL A 33 -37.46 -9.38 -17.53
N LEU A 34 -36.43 -9.30 -16.69
CA LEU A 34 -36.48 -8.56 -15.42
C LEU A 34 -36.83 -7.08 -15.61
N HIS A 35 -36.21 -6.39 -16.57
CA HIS A 35 -36.38 -4.94 -16.74
C HIS A 35 -37.46 -4.57 -17.74
N ASN A 36 -37.56 -5.25 -18.89
CA ASN A 36 -38.51 -4.85 -19.94
C ASN A 36 -39.89 -5.52 -19.81
N ARG A 37 -40.04 -6.60 -19.03
CA ARG A 37 -41.35 -7.24 -18.79
C ARG A 37 -41.86 -7.06 -17.36
N LEU A 38 -40.98 -7.17 -16.36
CA LEU A 38 -41.35 -7.09 -14.94
C LEU A 38 -41.05 -5.71 -14.30
N GLY A 39 -40.40 -4.79 -15.01
CA GLY A 39 -40.08 -3.46 -14.48
C GLY A 39 -39.18 -3.46 -13.23
N PHE A 40 -38.43 -4.55 -12.98
CA PHE A 40 -37.69 -4.78 -11.74
C PHE A 40 -36.79 -3.60 -11.39
N SER A 41 -37.11 -2.92 -10.29
CA SER A 41 -36.37 -1.78 -9.79
C SER A 41 -36.16 -1.85 -8.28
N VAL A 42 -35.11 -1.19 -7.81
CA VAL A 42 -34.76 -1.03 -6.39
C VAL A 42 -34.45 0.45 -6.19
N ASN A 43 -35.18 1.12 -5.29
CA ASN A 43 -35.04 2.55 -5.01
C ASN A 43 -35.08 3.45 -6.28
N GLY A 44 -35.99 3.16 -7.21
CA GLY A 44 -36.17 3.94 -8.45
C GLY A 44 -35.08 3.70 -9.53
N ARG A 45 -34.19 2.73 -9.34
CA ARG A 45 -33.13 2.35 -10.30
C ARG A 45 -33.33 0.89 -10.75
N PRO A 46 -32.92 0.48 -11.97
CA PRO A 46 -33.05 -0.91 -12.42
C PRO A 46 -32.40 -1.90 -11.44
N GLY A 47 -33.15 -2.94 -11.05
CA GLY A 47 -32.74 -3.89 -10.02
C GLY A 47 -31.66 -4.84 -10.53
N ASN A 48 -30.60 -5.06 -9.75
CA ASN A 48 -29.49 -5.92 -10.14
C ASN A 48 -29.73 -7.40 -9.79
N PHE A 49 -29.05 -8.31 -10.48
CA PHE A 49 -29.18 -9.76 -10.32
C PHE A 49 -27.83 -10.46 -10.48
N GLY A 50 -27.62 -11.54 -9.72
CA GLY A 50 -26.44 -12.40 -9.83
C GLY A 50 -26.63 -13.48 -10.90
N LEU A 51 -25.56 -13.83 -11.62
CA LEU A 51 -25.53 -14.97 -12.55
C LEU A 51 -24.18 -15.68 -12.45
N ASP A 52 -24.13 -16.70 -11.58
CA ASP A 52 -22.96 -17.55 -11.36
C ASP A 52 -23.12 -18.87 -12.15
N PRO A 53 -22.09 -19.36 -12.87
CA PRO A 53 -22.17 -20.66 -13.56
C PRO A 53 -22.13 -21.82 -12.58
N VAL A 54 -22.82 -22.91 -12.88
CA VAL A 54 -22.67 -24.20 -12.19
C VAL A 54 -21.42 -24.89 -12.72
N SER A 55 -20.57 -25.41 -11.83
CA SER A 55 -19.50 -26.33 -12.21
C SER A 55 -20.08 -27.73 -12.43
N ASP A 56 -19.90 -28.24 -13.64
CA ASP A 56 -20.17 -29.62 -14.03
C ASP A 56 -18.81 -30.35 -14.16
N ASP A 57 -18.71 -31.59 -13.68
CA ASP A 57 -17.46 -32.37 -13.71
C ASP A 57 -17.16 -32.93 -15.12
N ASN A 58 -18.13 -32.86 -16.03
CA ASN A 58 -17.92 -33.20 -17.44
C ASN A 58 -16.98 -32.17 -18.12
N PRO A 59 -15.84 -32.58 -18.72
CA PRO A 59 -14.88 -31.66 -19.34
C PRO A 59 -15.33 -31.06 -20.69
N ASN A 60 -16.37 -31.60 -21.35
CA ASN A 60 -16.94 -31.09 -22.61
C ASN A 60 -18.48 -31.28 -22.63
N PRO A 61 -19.25 -30.56 -21.80
CA PRO A 61 -20.69 -30.70 -21.77
C PRO A 61 -21.33 -29.97 -22.97
N SER A 62 -22.35 -30.57 -23.60
CA SER A 62 -23.07 -29.94 -24.72
C SER A 62 -23.96 -28.77 -24.28
N PHE A 63 -24.40 -28.80 -23.03
CA PHE A 63 -25.19 -27.76 -22.37
C PHE A 63 -24.57 -27.44 -21.01
N LEU A 64 -24.60 -26.16 -20.63
CA LEU A 64 -24.16 -25.65 -19.35
C LEU A 64 -25.38 -25.36 -18.45
N ALA A 65 -25.11 -25.22 -17.15
CA ALA A 65 -26.08 -24.73 -16.17
C ALA A 65 -25.55 -23.49 -15.44
N ALA A 66 -26.45 -22.68 -14.88
CA ALA A 66 -26.14 -21.49 -14.10
C ALA A 66 -27.14 -21.30 -12.96
N ILE A 67 -26.77 -20.50 -11.95
CA ILE A 67 -27.66 -20.04 -10.88
C ILE A 67 -27.85 -18.54 -11.05
N LEU A 68 -29.09 -18.15 -11.34
CA LEU A 68 -29.60 -16.79 -11.25
C LEU A 68 -29.98 -16.51 -9.80
N THR A 69 -29.53 -15.38 -9.26
CA THR A 69 -29.87 -14.92 -7.90
C THR A 69 -30.57 -13.57 -7.99
N ILE A 70 -31.83 -13.52 -7.56
CA ILE A 70 -32.64 -12.29 -7.54
C ILE A 70 -32.82 -11.87 -6.06
N PRO A 71 -32.55 -10.61 -5.70
CA PRO A 71 -32.51 -10.19 -4.29
C PRO A 71 -33.90 -9.92 -3.67
N LEU A 72 -34.96 -9.96 -4.48
CA LEU A 72 -36.36 -9.95 -4.04
C LEU A 72 -37.02 -11.24 -4.50
N ARG A 73 -37.66 -11.98 -3.59
CA ARG A 73 -38.27 -13.29 -3.88
C ARG A 73 -39.48 -13.17 -4.81
N GLU A 74 -40.34 -12.19 -4.57
CA GLU A 74 -41.54 -11.87 -5.35
C GLU A 74 -41.19 -11.73 -6.84
N ILE A 75 -40.26 -10.84 -7.18
CA ILE A 75 -39.76 -10.63 -8.55
C ILE A 75 -39.22 -11.92 -9.20
N GLY A 76 -38.61 -12.81 -8.43
CA GLY A 76 -38.13 -14.09 -8.97
C GLY A 76 -39.24 -15.13 -9.17
N GLN A 77 -40.31 -15.09 -8.38
CA GLN A 77 -41.52 -15.88 -8.60
C GLN A 77 -42.27 -15.37 -9.84
N GLU A 78 -42.38 -14.05 -10.02
CA GLU A 78 -42.90 -13.41 -11.23
C GLU A 78 -42.08 -13.79 -12.47
N PHE A 79 -40.75 -13.77 -12.37
CA PHE A 79 -39.82 -14.22 -13.42
C PHE A 79 -40.04 -15.68 -13.82
N LEU A 80 -40.31 -16.57 -12.87
CA LEU A 80 -40.64 -17.97 -13.18
C LEU A 80 -42.00 -18.08 -13.89
N SER A 81 -43.03 -17.36 -13.42
CA SER A 81 -44.32 -17.27 -14.10
C SER A 81 -44.18 -16.74 -15.54
N GLU A 82 -43.38 -15.70 -15.74
CA GLU A 82 -43.22 -15.06 -17.05
C GLU A 82 -42.36 -15.89 -18.01
N THR A 83 -41.33 -16.56 -17.51
CA THR A 83 -40.53 -17.49 -18.34
C THR A 83 -41.26 -18.79 -18.69
N LEU A 84 -42.30 -19.17 -17.94
CA LEU A 84 -43.25 -20.22 -18.35
C LEU A 84 -44.21 -19.75 -19.44
N LYS A 85 -44.73 -18.51 -19.36
CA LYS A 85 -45.64 -17.92 -20.36
C LYS A 85 -44.95 -17.63 -21.69
N THR A 86 -43.76 -17.04 -21.66
CA THR A 86 -43.00 -16.66 -22.85
C THR A 86 -41.54 -17.14 -22.77
N PRO A 87 -41.28 -18.42 -23.10
CA PRO A 87 -39.98 -19.08 -22.90
C PRO A 87 -38.79 -18.31 -23.47
N VAL A 88 -37.76 -18.13 -22.64
CA VAL A 88 -36.48 -17.54 -23.06
C VAL A 88 -35.70 -18.54 -23.89
N GLN A 89 -35.37 -18.16 -25.13
CA GLN A 89 -34.65 -19.02 -26.07
C GLN A 89 -33.29 -18.43 -26.46
N LEU A 90 -32.28 -19.29 -26.56
CA LEU A 90 -30.99 -18.97 -27.18
C LEU A 90 -30.76 -19.89 -28.37
N TYR A 91 -30.43 -19.32 -29.54
CA TYR A 91 -30.19 -20.09 -30.77
C TYR A 91 -31.35 -21.05 -31.15
N LYS A 92 -32.61 -20.64 -30.93
CA LYS A 92 -33.84 -21.45 -31.07
C LYS A 92 -33.98 -22.63 -30.09
N GLN A 93 -33.17 -22.71 -29.04
CA GLN A 93 -33.31 -23.69 -27.95
C GLN A 93 -33.85 -23.00 -26.69
N PRO A 94 -34.92 -23.51 -26.05
CA PRO A 94 -35.45 -22.93 -24.81
C PRO A 94 -34.55 -23.27 -23.61
N LEU A 95 -34.25 -22.25 -22.82
CA LEU A 95 -33.68 -22.40 -21.49
C LEU A 95 -34.74 -22.95 -20.54
N ARG A 96 -34.33 -23.78 -19.58
CA ARG A 96 -35.19 -24.25 -18.49
C ARG A 96 -34.86 -23.49 -17.22
N PHE A 97 -35.87 -23.09 -16.46
CA PHE A 97 -35.74 -22.41 -15.19
C PHE A 97 -36.42 -23.23 -14.09
N SER A 98 -35.76 -23.39 -12.94
CA SER A 98 -36.30 -24.10 -11.77
C SER A 98 -35.85 -23.43 -10.49
N ILE A 99 -36.62 -23.55 -9.41
CA ILE A 99 -36.24 -23.03 -8.10
C ILE A 99 -35.14 -23.92 -7.51
N CYS A 100 -34.12 -23.34 -6.88
CA CYS A 100 -33.20 -24.08 -6.03
C CYS A 100 -33.82 -24.28 -4.64
N ASP A 101 -33.77 -25.50 -4.10
CA ASP A 101 -34.26 -25.78 -2.74
C ASP A 101 -33.51 -25.00 -1.66
N GLU A 102 -32.21 -24.74 -1.89
CA GLU A 102 -31.41 -23.85 -1.04
C GLU A 102 -31.63 -22.36 -1.41
N PRO A 103 -32.00 -21.49 -0.44
CA PRO A 103 -32.06 -20.04 -0.67
C PRO A 103 -30.65 -19.43 -0.81
N PRO A 104 -30.50 -18.32 -1.55
CA PRO A 104 -29.21 -17.69 -1.72
C PRO A 104 -28.67 -17.16 -0.39
N ARG A 105 -27.34 -17.25 -0.21
CA ARG A 105 -26.68 -16.74 1.00
C ARG A 105 -26.97 -15.24 1.15
N GLN A 106 -27.45 -14.83 2.33
CA GLN A 106 -27.82 -13.43 2.60
C GLN A 106 -26.72 -12.43 2.19
N LYS A 107 -25.44 -12.76 2.36
CA LYS A 107 -24.30 -11.93 1.96
C LYS A 107 -24.20 -11.68 0.44
N ASP A 108 -24.62 -12.63 -0.39
CA ASP A 108 -24.68 -12.47 -1.84
C ASP A 108 -25.90 -11.62 -2.24
N VAL A 109 -27.06 -11.83 -1.60
CA VAL A 109 -28.27 -10.99 -1.75
C VAL A 109 -28.00 -9.53 -1.36
N ASP A 110 -27.43 -9.31 -0.17
CA ASP A 110 -27.03 -8.01 0.36
C ASP A 110 -26.02 -7.28 -0.54
N LYS A 111 -25.16 -8.03 -1.25
CA LYS A 111 -24.25 -7.47 -2.24
C LYS A 111 -25.04 -7.02 -3.46
N ILE A 112 -25.79 -7.93 -4.09
CA ILE A 112 -26.57 -7.67 -5.31
C ILE A 112 -27.50 -6.48 -5.13
N TYR A 113 -28.23 -6.41 -4.00
CA TYR A 113 -29.14 -5.32 -3.65
C TYR A 113 -28.44 -3.95 -3.48
N LYS A 114 -27.14 -3.92 -3.18
CA LYS A 114 -26.35 -2.69 -2.97
C LYS A 114 -25.50 -2.31 -4.19
N THR A 115 -25.30 -3.22 -5.14
CA THR A 115 -24.53 -2.99 -6.38
C THR A 115 -25.42 -2.58 -7.54
N PHE A 116 -25.07 -1.48 -8.22
CA PHE A 116 -25.74 -1.02 -9.43
C PHE A 116 -25.82 -2.08 -10.53
N TYR A 117 -26.96 -2.12 -11.22
CA TYR A 117 -27.11 -2.89 -12.46
C TYR A 117 -26.40 -2.19 -13.64
N VAL A 118 -25.77 -2.98 -14.51
CA VAL A 118 -25.10 -2.54 -15.74
C VAL A 118 -25.61 -3.40 -16.89
N ASP A 119 -25.92 -2.79 -18.06
CA ASP A 119 -26.40 -3.54 -19.23
C ASP A 119 -25.33 -4.56 -19.68
N PRO A 120 -25.67 -5.86 -19.82
CA PRO A 120 -24.75 -6.90 -20.30
C PRO A 120 -24.04 -6.60 -21.62
N LYS A 121 -24.61 -5.76 -22.50
CA LYS A 121 -23.94 -5.26 -23.72
C LYS A 121 -22.71 -4.41 -23.39
N MET A 122 -22.76 -3.64 -22.30
CA MET A 122 -21.67 -2.76 -21.86
C MET A 122 -20.58 -3.58 -21.17
N GLU A 123 -20.94 -4.52 -20.28
CA GLU A 123 -19.98 -5.50 -19.72
C GLU A 123 -19.29 -6.38 -20.80
N GLU A 124 -19.99 -6.69 -21.91
CA GLU A 124 -19.39 -7.38 -23.05
C GLU A 124 -18.36 -6.50 -23.79
N ARG A 125 -18.67 -5.21 -23.99
CA ARG A 125 -17.77 -4.22 -24.62
C ARG A 125 -16.54 -3.89 -23.77
N HIS A 126 -16.73 -3.58 -22.48
CA HIS A 126 -15.78 -2.88 -21.58
C HIS A 126 -14.50 -3.62 -21.15
N ALA A 127 -14.12 -4.72 -21.79
CA ALA A 127 -12.89 -5.45 -21.42
C ALA A 127 -12.23 -6.18 -22.62
N THR A 128 -12.27 -5.55 -23.80
CA THR A 128 -11.56 -6.02 -25.01
C THR A 128 -10.63 -4.95 -25.58
N ILE A 129 -9.97 -4.17 -24.70
CA ILE A 129 -9.01 -3.11 -25.07
C ILE A 129 -7.76 -3.18 -24.18
N LEU A 130 -6.61 -3.40 -24.80
CA LEU A 130 -5.34 -2.74 -24.49
C LEU A 130 -4.29 -3.14 -25.52
N ASP A 131 -3.22 -2.34 -25.66
CA ASP A 131 -1.92 -2.93 -25.97
C ASP A 131 -0.76 -2.10 -25.41
N LYS A 132 0.20 -2.79 -24.76
CA LYS A 132 1.35 -2.24 -23.99
C LYS A 132 1.03 -1.59 -22.63
N LEU A 133 2.02 -1.64 -21.73
CA LEU A 133 2.06 -0.92 -20.44
C LEU A 133 3.38 -0.14 -20.32
N GLN A 134 3.33 1.07 -19.78
CA GLN A 134 4.51 1.92 -19.56
C GLN A 134 4.42 2.54 -18.16
N ALA A 135 5.41 2.32 -17.32
CA ALA A 135 5.31 2.61 -15.89
C ALA A 135 5.55 4.09 -15.56
N ILE A 136 4.80 4.55 -14.54
CA ILE A 136 5.29 5.32 -13.40
C ILE A 136 6.21 6.56 -13.68
N GLY A 137 5.69 7.78 -13.41
CA GLY A 137 6.47 9.04 -13.36
C GLY A 137 5.68 10.22 -12.73
N GLU A 138 6.38 11.22 -12.16
CA GLU A 138 5.78 12.40 -11.47
C GLU A 138 4.78 13.19 -12.37
N PRO A 139 3.53 13.41 -11.93
CA PRO A 139 2.53 14.11 -12.72
C PRO A 139 2.41 15.59 -12.30
N LYS A 140 3.27 16.46 -12.85
CA LYS A 140 3.12 17.93 -12.77
C LYS A 140 3.38 18.63 -14.10
N GLN A 141 2.31 19.19 -14.66
CA GLN A 141 2.27 20.02 -15.87
C GLN A 141 2.73 19.44 -17.25
N ARG A 142 2.96 18.15 -17.57
CA ARG A 142 3.11 16.85 -16.88
C ARG A 142 4.21 16.02 -17.59
N SER A 143 5.48 16.37 -17.36
CA SER A 143 6.63 15.76 -18.05
C SER A 143 6.97 14.35 -17.54
N PHE A 144 6.34 13.35 -18.14
CA PHE A 144 6.43 11.95 -17.72
C PHE A 144 7.73 11.27 -18.19
N SER A 145 8.63 10.93 -17.27
CA SER A 145 9.75 10.03 -17.58
C SER A 145 9.36 8.56 -17.42
N VAL A 146 9.95 7.68 -18.24
CA VAL A 146 9.61 6.26 -18.30
C VAL A 146 10.73 5.43 -17.69
N GLU A 147 10.64 5.19 -16.39
CA GLU A 147 11.67 4.46 -15.61
C GLU A 147 11.55 2.93 -15.77
N TRP A 148 10.40 2.43 -16.24
CA TRP A 148 10.21 1.03 -16.68
C TRP A 148 9.15 0.96 -17.78
N LYS A 149 9.24 -0.03 -18.68
CA LYS A 149 8.25 -0.22 -19.75
C LYS A 149 8.14 -1.68 -20.17
N ARG A 150 6.92 -2.16 -20.37
CA ARG A 150 6.64 -3.56 -20.74
C ARG A 150 5.64 -3.60 -21.90
N LYS A 151 6.19 -3.75 -23.11
CA LYS A 151 5.41 -4.03 -24.33
C LYS A 151 4.65 -5.34 -24.15
N TYR A 152 3.35 -5.30 -24.41
CA TYR A 152 2.47 -6.45 -24.66
C TYR A 152 2.03 -6.37 -26.13
N GLU A 153 1.43 -7.44 -26.66
CA GLU A 153 0.95 -7.47 -28.05
C GLU A 153 -0.45 -8.11 -28.19
N GLY A 154 -1.35 -7.43 -28.90
CA GLY A 154 -2.68 -7.93 -29.25
C GLY A 154 -3.63 -8.03 -28.06
N LYS A 155 -4.09 -9.24 -27.71
CA LYS A 155 -5.01 -9.50 -26.57
C LYS A 155 -4.28 -9.90 -25.28
N GLN A 156 -2.98 -9.56 -25.17
CA GLN A 156 -2.16 -9.89 -24.00
C GLN A 156 -2.41 -9.00 -22.78
N ALA A 157 -3.14 -7.89 -22.93
CA ALA A 157 -3.52 -7.02 -21.80
C ALA A 157 -4.96 -6.52 -21.94
N SER A 158 -5.56 -6.10 -20.82
CA SER A 158 -6.88 -5.48 -20.75
C SER A 158 -6.97 -4.53 -19.56
N LEU A 159 -7.38 -3.29 -19.79
CA LEU A 159 -7.85 -2.38 -18.73
C LEU A 159 -9.37 -2.56 -18.56
N PHE A 160 -9.82 -2.72 -17.32
CA PHE A 160 -11.24 -2.75 -16.97
C PHE A 160 -11.49 -2.14 -15.59
N ILE A 161 -12.77 -1.92 -15.27
CA ILE A 161 -13.22 -1.49 -13.94
C ILE A 161 -13.79 -2.71 -13.20
N ASP A 162 -13.33 -2.91 -11.97
CA ASP A 162 -13.92 -3.82 -11.00
C ASP A 162 -14.93 -3.02 -10.18
N TYR A 163 -16.17 -2.95 -10.70
CA TYR A 163 -17.26 -2.12 -10.19
C TYR A 163 -17.64 -2.50 -8.74
N ASP A 164 -17.63 -3.80 -8.43
CA ASP A 164 -17.87 -4.36 -7.08
C ASP A 164 -16.97 -3.75 -6.00
N ARG A 165 -15.77 -3.32 -6.40
CA ARG A 165 -14.71 -2.85 -5.49
C ARG A 165 -14.21 -1.45 -5.81
N ARG A 166 -14.89 -0.74 -6.73
CA ARG A 166 -14.58 0.62 -7.19
C ARG A 166 -13.07 0.81 -7.42
N ARG A 167 -12.49 -0.01 -8.31
CA ARG A 167 -11.06 0.00 -8.65
C ARG A 167 -10.81 -0.25 -10.13
N PHE A 168 -9.86 0.49 -10.72
CA PHE A 168 -9.32 0.16 -12.04
C PHE A 168 -8.38 -1.05 -11.92
N VAL A 169 -8.47 -1.97 -12.87
CA VAL A 169 -7.60 -3.15 -12.96
C VAL A 169 -7.01 -3.22 -14.36
N VAL A 170 -5.68 -3.21 -14.45
CA VAL A 170 -5.00 -3.69 -15.65
C VAL A 170 -4.56 -5.13 -15.42
N GLN A 171 -5.10 -6.04 -16.21
CA GLN A 171 -4.66 -7.43 -16.29
C GLN A 171 -3.73 -7.57 -17.50
N ALA A 172 -2.60 -8.27 -17.35
CA ALA A 172 -1.67 -8.52 -18.44
C ALA A 172 -0.99 -9.90 -18.35
N ARG A 173 -0.76 -10.56 -19.48
CA ARG A 173 -0.15 -11.88 -19.61
C ARG A 173 0.59 -11.97 -20.95
N LYS A 174 1.90 -12.23 -20.92
CA LYS A 174 2.61 -12.71 -22.12
C LYS A 174 2.37 -14.21 -22.30
N LYS A 175 2.43 -14.70 -23.54
CA LYS A 175 2.33 -16.14 -23.84
C LYS A 175 3.43 -16.90 -23.07
N GLY A 176 3.08 -18.01 -22.44
CA GLY A 176 4.00 -18.79 -21.58
C GLY A 176 4.41 -18.12 -20.25
N SER A 177 3.83 -16.97 -19.88
CA SER A 177 4.17 -16.24 -18.63
C SER A 177 3.02 -16.22 -17.62
N SER A 178 3.36 -15.95 -16.34
CA SER A 178 2.39 -15.60 -15.31
C SER A 178 1.51 -14.42 -15.73
N CYS A 179 0.29 -14.35 -15.18
CA CYS A 179 -0.58 -13.19 -15.37
C CYS A 179 -0.38 -12.19 -14.24
N PHE A 180 -0.16 -10.93 -14.57
CA PHE A 180 0.00 -9.83 -13.63
C PHE A 180 -1.25 -8.96 -13.59
N TYR A 181 -1.51 -8.39 -12.42
CA TYR A 181 -2.61 -7.49 -12.13
C TYR A 181 -2.02 -6.22 -11.49
N ILE A 182 -2.25 -5.07 -12.12
CA ILE A 182 -2.02 -3.75 -11.55
C ILE A 182 -3.39 -3.20 -11.15
N THR A 183 -3.54 -2.66 -9.93
CA THR A 183 -4.85 -2.29 -9.40
C THR A 183 -4.81 -0.96 -8.65
N VAL A 184 -5.64 -0.02 -9.11
CA VAL A 184 -5.75 1.36 -8.60
C VAL A 184 -7.16 1.58 -8.05
N PRO A 185 -7.34 1.61 -6.72
CA PRO A 185 -8.62 1.94 -6.09
C PRO A 185 -9.07 3.37 -6.39
N PHE A 186 -10.38 3.58 -6.56
CA PHE A 186 -10.92 4.92 -6.79
C PHE A 186 -10.66 5.85 -5.59
N SER A 187 -10.66 5.31 -4.37
CA SER A 187 -10.34 6.03 -3.13
C SER A 187 -8.89 6.49 -3.01
N THR A 188 -8.01 6.11 -3.94
CA THR A 188 -6.60 6.54 -3.96
C THR A 188 -6.30 7.53 -5.09
N LEU A 189 -7.28 7.81 -5.96
CA LEU A 189 -7.11 8.76 -7.06
C LEU A 189 -6.97 10.19 -6.55
N LEU A 190 -6.11 10.95 -7.21
CA LEU A 190 -6.04 12.40 -7.11
C LEU A 190 -6.44 13.05 -8.43
N GLU A 191 -6.01 12.46 -9.54
CA GLU A 191 -6.27 12.97 -10.88
C GLU A 191 -6.07 11.86 -11.92
N ILE A 192 -6.78 11.95 -13.04
CA ILE A 192 -6.63 11.07 -14.19
C ILE A 192 -6.39 11.93 -15.44
N ASP A 193 -5.16 11.97 -15.94
CA ASP A 193 -4.86 12.65 -17.20
C ASP A 193 -5.21 11.74 -18.37
N ILE A 194 -5.93 12.28 -19.35
CA ILE A 194 -6.11 11.62 -20.64
C ILE A 194 -5.84 12.57 -21.80
N GLY A 195 -5.21 12.03 -22.84
CA GLY A 195 -4.86 12.75 -24.06
C GLY A 195 -4.05 11.86 -25.01
N HIS A 196 -3.53 12.46 -26.07
CA HIS A 196 -2.77 11.78 -27.13
C HIS A 196 -1.31 12.21 -27.12
N ALA A 197 -0.39 11.28 -27.39
CA ALA A 197 1.04 11.58 -27.46
C ALA A 197 1.38 12.36 -28.75
N SER A 198 1.89 13.58 -28.62
CA SER A 198 1.90 14.64 -29.64
C SER A 198 2.42 14.24 -31.02
N PHE A 199 3.42 13.36 -31.10
CA PHE A 199 4.05 12.94 -32.38
C PHE A 199 3.55 11.60 -32.95
N SER A 200 2.76 10.83 -32.19
CA SER A 200 2.33 9.48 -32.59
C SER A 200 0.82 9.29 -32.57
N ASN A 201 0.09 10.31 -32.09
CA ASN A 201 -1.34 10.27 -31.80
C ASN A 201 -1.80 9.06 -30.95
N ILE A 202 -0.90 8.46 -30.16
CA ILE A 202 -1.26 7.29 -29.34
C ILE A 202 -1.91 7.78 -28.04
N PRO A 203 -3.16 7.39 -27.74
CA PRO A 203 -3.84 7.74 -26.50
C PRO A 203 -3.14 7.15 -25.28
N TYR A 204 -3.17 7.89 -24.17
CA TYR A 204 -2.70 7.43 -22.87
C TYR A 204 -3.65 7.85 -21.75
N ILE A 205 -3.54 7.13 -20.64
CA ILE A 205 -4.11 7.47 -19.33
C ILE A 205 -2.95 7.57 -18.34
N CYS A 206 -2.87 8.63 -17.55
CA CYS A 206 -2.02 8.70 -16.36
C CYS A 206 -2.89 8.74 -15.11
N PHE A 207 -2.50 8.02 -14.06
CA PHE A 207 -3.17 8.02 -12.75
C PHE A 207 -2.25 8.71 -11.73
N ASP A 208 -2.61 9.92 -11.30
CA ASP A 208 -2.06 10.53 -10.09
C ASP A 208 -2.79 9.94 -8.88
N THR A 209 -2.04 9.52 -7.86
CA THR A 209 -2.54 8.72 -6.75
C THR A 209 -1.87 9.08 -5.42
N MET A 210 -2.62 8.96 -4.33
CA MET A 210 -2.09 9.12 -2.96
C MET A 210 -1.13 7.98 -2.56
N THR A 211 -1.33 6.79 -3.14
CA THR A 211 -0.61 5.56 -2.82
C THR A 211 -0.33 4.79 -4.12
N PRO A 212 0.82 4.10 -4.26
CA PRO A 212 1.15 3.33 -5.45
C PRO A 212 0.07 2.31 -5.83
N PRO A 213 -0.06 1.96 -7.12
CA PRO A 213 -0.85 0.83 -7.56
C PRO A 213 -0.47 -0.45 -6.80
N SER A 214 -1.48 -1.24 -6.46
CA SER A 214 -1.26 -2.57 -5.88
C SER A 214 -0.98 -3.60 -6.97
N PHE A 215 0.00 -4.49 -6.74
CA PHE A 215 0.42 -5.52 -7.70
C PHE A 215 0.08 -6.92 -7.20
N ALA A 216 -0.30 -7.81 -8.12
CA ALA A 216 -0.49 -9.23 -7.86
C ALA A 216 -0.12 -10.09 -9.09
N GLN A 217 0.34 -11.31 -8.85
CA GLN A 217 0.76 -12.28 -9.87
C GLN A 217 -0.03 -13.58 -9.69
N ASN A 218 -0.68 -14.07 -10.74
CA ASN A 218 -1.28 -15.41 -10.78
C ASN A 218 -0.27 -16.41 -11.38
N LEU A 219 0.09 -17.41 -10.57
CA LEU A 219 1.09 -18.43 -10.90
C LEU A 219 0.56 -19.52 -11.84
N SER A 220 -0.75 -19.64 -12.04
CA SER A 220 -1.34 -20.63 -12.95
C SER A 220 -0.90 -20.37 -14.39
N THR A 221 -0.03 -21.22 -14.94
CA THR A 221 0.42 -21.17 -16.34
C THR A 221 -0.67 -21.51 -17.36
N SER A 222 -1.78 -22.13 -16.93
CA SER A 222 -2.89 -22.49 -17.80
C SER A 222 -3.55 -21.26 -18.44
N GLU A 223 -3.71 -21.30 -19.77
CA GLU A 223 -4.45 -20.28 -20.52
C GLU A 223 -5.94 -20.21 -20.08
N LYS A 224 -6.55 -21.35 -19.72
CA LYS A 224 -7.97 -21.44 -19.33
C LYS A 224 -8.26 -20.96 -17.90
N ARG A 225 -7.33 -21.08 -16.94
CA ARG A 225 -7.55 -20.69 -15.52
C ARG A 225 -6.98 -19.32 -15.12
N GLY A 226 -6.16 -18.70 -15.96
CA GLY A 226 -5.49 -17.42 -15.63
C GLY A 226 -6.34 -16.15 -15.83
N VAL A 227 -7.52 -16.27 -16.43
CA VAL A 227 -8.45 -15.15 -16.67
C VAL A 227 -9.56 -15.21 -15.62
N VAL A 228 -9.56 -14.26 -14.69
CA VAL A 228 -10.71 -14.08 -13.77
C VAL A 228 -11.95 -13.80 -14.63
N PRO A 229 -13.05 -14.57 -14.49
CA PRO A 229 -14.26 -14.30 -15.25
C PRO A 229 -14.77 -12.89 -14.96
N ARG A 230 -15.02 -12.08 -16.00
CA ARG A 230 -15.55 -10.72 -15.84
C ARG A 230 -16.82 -10.74 -14.95
N GLY A 231 -16.77 -10.01 -13.84
CA GLY A 231 -17.84 -9.94 -12.82
C GLY A 231 -18.14 -11.24 -12.07
N GLY A 232 -17.28 -12.27 -12.16
CA GLY A 232 -17.44 -13.54 -11.47
C GLY A 232 -16.66 -13.61 -10.16
N LYS A 233 -17.18 -14.36 -9.17
CA LYS A 233 -16.45 -14.70 -7.95
C LYS A 233 -15.16 -15.44 -8.31
N THR A 234 -14.02 -14.98 -7.77
CA THR A 234 -12.79 -15.76 -7.72
C THR A 234 -13.05 -17.07 -6.98
N ASN A 235 -12.79 -18.20 -7.63
CA ASN A 235 -12.99 -19.50 -6.98
C ASN A 235 -11.96 -19.64 -5.84
N LYS A 236 -12.30 -20.33 -4.74
CA LYS A 236 -11.38 -20.42 -3.58
C LYS A 236 -10.02 -21.03 -3.93
N ALA A 237 -9.96 -21.84 -4.98
CA ALA A 237 -8.71 -22.37 -5.55
C ALA A 237 -7.92 -21.30 -6.33
N ASP A 238 -8.58 -20.53 -7.19
CA ASP A 238 -7.91 -19.50 -8.02
C ASP A 238 -7.44 -18.29 -7.20
N ALA A 239 -8.17 -17.94 -6.12
CA ALA A 239 -7.75 -16.91 -5.17
C ALA A 239 -6.45 -17.28 -4.42
N LYS A 240 -6.19 -18.59 -4.21
CA LYS A 240 -4.90 -19.08 -3.69
C LYS A 240 -3.78 -19.04 -4.72
N LEU A 241 -4.09 -19.07 -6.02
CA LEU A 241 -3.08 -19.06 -7.10
C LEU A 241 -2.64 -17.64 -7.50
N LYS A 242 -3.37 -16.61 -7.06
CA LYS A 242 -2.99 -15.20 -7.18
C LYS A 242 -2.31 -14.76 -5.89
N HIS A 243 -1.04 -14.37 -5.98
CA HIS A 243 -0.26 -13.84 -4.86
C HIS A 243 -0.14 -12.31 -4.97
N ARG A 244 -0.17 -11.60 -3.85
CA ARG A 244 0.20 -10.17 -3.82
C ARG A 244 1.72 -10.05 -3.97
N VAL A 245 2.21 -9.06 -4.72
CA VAL A 245 3.65 -8.84 -4.97
C VAL A 245 4.02 -7.36 -4.81
N GLY A 246 5.30 -7.07 -4.57
CA GLY A 246 5.82 -5.69 -4.47
C GLY A 246 6.24 -5.07 -5.81
N TYR A 247 6.40 -5.89 -6.86
CA TYR A 247 6.91 -5.50 -8.17
C TYR A 247 6.47 -6.48 -9.27
N LEU A 248 6.64 -6.10 -10.54
CA LEU A 248 6.18 -6.87 -11.72
C LEU A 248 7.27 -7.76 -12.36
N ASP A 249 8.54 -7.40 -12.18
CA ASP A 249 9.75 -8.15 -12.51
C ASP A 249 10.96 -7.50 -11.80
N GLU A 250 12.15 -8.09 -11.94
CA GLU A 250 13.37 -7.61 -11.26
C GLU A 250 13.78 -6.19 -11.69
N ALA A 251 13.56 -5.82 -12.96
CA ALA A 251 13.80 -4.46 -13.43
C ALA A 251 12.82 -3.46 -12.79
N HIS A 252 11.56 -3.84 -12.64
CA HIS A 252 10.55 -3.06 -11.90
C HIS A 252 10.91 -2.91 -10.41
N ALA A 253 11.53 -3.93 -9.80
CA ALA A 253 11.89 -3.93 -8.38
C ALA A 253 12.91 -2.84 -8.01
N LEU A 254 13.78 -2.45 -8.96
CA LEU A 254 14.78 -1.40 -8.77
C LEU A 254 14.15 0.01 -8.70
N VAL A 255 13.13 0.28 -9.53
CA VAL A 255 12.57 1.64 -9.71
C VAL A 255 11.29 1.91 -8.91
N ALA A 256 10.47 0.89 -8.63
CA ALA A 256 9.23 1.00 -7.87
C ALA A 256 9.35 1.66 -6.46
N PRO A 257 10.50 1.59 -5.75
CA PRO A 257 10.65 2.29 -4.47
C PRO A 257 10.76 3.82 -4.56
N TYR A 258 11.04 4.37 -5.75
CA TYR A 258 11.30 5.80 -5.99
C TYR A 258 10.25 6.44 -6.90
N ALA A 259 9.66 5.62 -7.76
CA ALA A 259 8.66 6.00 -8.73
C ALA A 259 7.34 5.25 -8.38
N PRO A 260 6.24 5.96 -8.01
CA PRO A 260 4.99 5.32 -7.54
C PRO A 260 3.74 5.43 -8.45
N TYR A 261 3.68 6.35 -9.40
CA TYR A 261 2.50 6.68 -10.24
C TYR A 261 2.16 5.61 -11.30
N LEU A 262 1.18 5.82 -12.19
CA LEU A 262 0.94 4.87 -13.31
C LEU A 262 0.59 5.56 -14.62
N ARG A 263 1.10 5.04 -15.74
CA ARG A 263 0.62 5.34 -17.09
C ARG A 263 0.17 4.07 -17.80
N VAL A 264 -0.78 4.22 -18.69
CA VAL A 264 -1.33 3.15 -19.53
C VAL A 264 -1.44 3.71 -20.95
N GLN A 265 -0.80 3.06 -21.91
CA GLN A 265 -0.87 3.44 -23.32
C GLN A 265 -1.97 2.59 -23.97
N LEU A 266 -2.94 3.20 -24.65
CA LEU A 266 -4.06 2.48 -25.25
C LEU A 266 -3.81 2.19 -26.74
N HIS A 267 -4.46 1.14 -27.23
CA HIS A 267 -4.56 0.84 -28.66
C HIS A 267 -5.93 1.31 -29.18
N GLN A 268 -6.00 1.68 -30.47
CA GLN A 268 -7.11 2.41 -31.14
C GLN A 268 -7.21 3.90 -30.73
N PRO A 269 -6.69 4.86 -31.53
CA PRO A 269 -6.55 6.25 -31.11
C PRO A 269 -7.84 7.05 -31.01
N GLU A 270 -8.87 6.67 -31.76
CA GLU A 270 -10.14 7.41 -31.84
C GLU A 270 -11.12 7.00 -30.73
N THR A 271 -11.30 5.69 -30.52
CA THR A 271 -12.38 5.14 -29.68
C THR A 271 -11.97 4.82 -28.24
N ALA A 272 -10.69 4.57 -27.96
CA ALA A 272 -10.26 4.02 -26.67
C ALA A 272 -10.44 5.01 -25.51
N LEU A 273 -10.15 6.30 -25.71
CA LEU A 273 -10.39 7.32 -24.68
C LEU A 273 -11.88 7.59 -24.48
N GLN A 274 -12.69 7.58 -25.54
CA GLN A 274 -14.15 7.73 -25.41
C GLN A 274 -14.75 6.55 -24.62
N THR A 275 -14.30 5.32 -24.90
CA THR A 275 -14.69 4.12 -24.14
C THR A 275 -14.26 4.23 -22.67
N PHE A 276 -13.04 4.73 -22.40
CA PHE A 276 -12.58 4.95 -21.02
C PHE A 276 -13.39 6.02 -20.28
N LYS A 277 -13.73 7.15 -20.92
CA LYS A 277 -14.64 8.16 -20.34
C LYS A 277 -16.01 7.54 -20.00
N GLN A 278 -16.57 6.77 -20.93
CA GLN A 278 -17.85 6.08 -20.72
C GLN A 278 -17.79 5.09 -19.54
N MET A 279 -16.74 4.28 -19.46
CA MET A 279 -16.51 3.38 -18.32
C MET A 279 -16.39 4.13 -16.99
N CYS A 280 -15.75 5.30 -16.97
CA CYS A 280 -15.65 6.14 -15.77
C CYS A 280 -17.02 6.70 -15.35
N ALA A 281 -17.82 7.20 -16.30
CA ALA A 281 -19.17 7.70 -16.04
C ALA A 281 -20.10 6.60 -15.51
N GLU A 282 -20.10 5.41 -16.12
CA GLU A 282 -20.88 4.24 -15.67
C GLU A 282 -20.42 3.69 -14.30
N ALA A 283 -19.20 4.01 -13.87
CA ALA A 283 -18.65 3.61 -12.57
C ALA A 283 -18.81 4.67 -11.45
N GLU A 284 -19.53 5.76 -11.74
CA GLU A 284 -19.65 6.94 -10.87
C GLU A 284 -18.28 7.48 -10.42
N VAL A 285 -17.28 7.50 -11.32
CA VAL A 285 -16.01 8.22 -11.08
C VAL A 285 -16.27 9.71 -11.22
N ASP A 286 -15.83 10.49 -10.23
CA ASP A 286 -15.95 11.94 -10.23
C ASP A 286 -15.25 12.56 -11.46
N GLU A 287 -16.02 13.18 -12.34
CA GLU A 287 -15.55 13.78 -13.59
C GLU A 287 -14.53 14.91 -13.33
N SER A 288 -14.60 15.58 -12.18
CA SER A 288 -13.64 16.62 -11.81
C SER A 288 -12.22 16.07 -11.62
N LEU A 289 -12.05 14.76 -11.42
CA LEU A 289 -10.74 14.10 -11.39
C LEU A 289 -10.14 13.90 -12.79
N ILE A 290 -10.94 13.94 -13.86
CA ILE A 290 -10.49 13.59 -15.22
C ILE A 290 -10.05 14.85 -15.98
N LYS A 291 -8.77 14.94 -16.34
CA LYS A 291 -8.20 16.10 -17.06
C LYS A 291 -7.94 15.77 -18.53
N HIS A 292 -8.51 16.57 -19.42
CA HIS A 292 -8.35 16.41 -20.87
C HIS A 292 -7.22 17.31 -21.37
N HIS A 293 -6.16 16.70 -21.91
CA HIS A 293 -5.01 17.42 -22.45
C HIS A 293 -5.09 17.45 -23.99
N PHE A 294 -5.60 18.56 -24.52
CA PHE A 294 -5.85 18.76 -25.96
C PHE A 294 -4.60 19.27 -26.71
N HIS A 295 -3.85 18.35 -27.32
CA HIS A 295 -2.85 18.52 -28.42
C HIS A 295 -1.72 19.58 -28.34
N THR A 296 -1.79 20.66 -27.57
CA THR A 296 -0.83 21.80 -27.62
C THR A 296 0.34 21.69 -26.65
N LEU A 297 0.26 20.83 -25.63
CA LEU A 297 1.35 20.62 -24.68
C LEU A 297 2.14 19.35 -25.01
N VAL A 298 3.41 19.53 -25.36
CA VAL A 298 4.37 18.45 -25.54
C VAL A 298 4.70 17.86 -24.16
N ILE A 299 4.01 16.78 -23.79
CA ILE A 299 4.61 15.78 -22.88
C ILE A 299 5.73 15.12 -23.70
N PRO A 300 7.03 15.33 -23.38
CA PRO A 300 8.11 14.89 -24.26
C PRO A 300 8.22 13.36 -24.21
N SER A 301 7.56 12.67 -25.15
CA SER A 301 7.36 11.21 -25.13
C SER A 301 8.61 10.38 -25.43
N TYR A 302 9.79 10.99 -25.31
CA TYR A 302 11.09 10.50 -25.77
C TYR A 302 12.24 10.72 -24.79
N TYR A 303 12.08 11.54 -23.74
CA TYR A 303 13.08 11.61 -22.68
C TYR A 303 12.80 10.52 -21.63
N ASP A 304 13.27 9.32 -21.97
CA ASP A 304 13.80 8.34 -21.02
C ASP A 304 14.91 9.04 -20.19
N ARG A 305 14.55 9.89 -19.23
CA ARG A 305 15.51 10.61 -18.36
C ARG A 305 16.24 9.64 -17.42
N MET A 306 15.67 8.45 -17.23
CA MET A 306 16.34 7.30 -16.60
C MET A 306 16.86 7.65 -15.20
N PHE A 307 16.09 8.45 -14.46
CA PHE A 307 16.42 8.97 -13.14
C PHE A 307 16.78 7.85 -12.16
N PHE A 308 16.19 6.68 -12.30
CA PHE A 308 16.40 5.51 -11.45
C PHE A 308 16.96 4.31 -12.22
N SER A 309 17.64 4.57 -13.34
CA SER A 309 18.47 3.56 -14.00
C SER A 309 19.56 3.03 -13.08
N LYS A 310 19.96 1.76 -13.28
CA LYS A 310 20.90 1.03 -12.42
C LYS A 310 22.17 1.85 -12.10
N THR A 311 22.82 2.43 -13.11
CA THR A 311 24.02 3.26 -12.93
C THR A 311 23.79 4.50 -12.07
N ARG A 312 22.61 5.13 -12.15
CA ARG A 312 22.25 6.29 -11.32
C ARG A 312 21.87 5.88 -9.90
N LEU A 313 21.28 4.71 -9.71
CA LEU A 313 21.06 4.13 -8.37
C LEU A 313 22.39 3.70 -7.71
N GLU A 314 23.32 3.12 -8.46
CA GLU A 314 24.67 2.83 -7.96
C GLU A 314 25.45 4.10 -7.59
N LYS A 315 25.33 5.17 -8.38
CA LYS A 315 25.89 6.49 -8.03
C LYS A 315 25.24 7.05 -6.77
N LEU A 316 23.90 7.04 -6.69
CA LEU A 316 23.14 7.46 -5.52
C LEU A 316 23.61 6.74 -4.25
N THR A 317 23.77 5.42 -4.29
CA THR A 317 24.27 4.62 -3.16
C THR A 317 25.63 5.13 -2.68
N ARG A 318 26.60 5.31 -3.58
CA ARG A 318 27.94 5.84 -3.24
C ARG A 318 27.89 7.26 -2.69
N THR A 319 27.00 8.11 -3.21
CA THR A 319 26.80 9.47 -2.69
C THR A 319 26.21 9.44 -1.27
N LEU A 320 25.23 8.57 -1.00
CA LEU A 320 24.67 8.40 0.35
C LEU A 320 25.71 7.82 1.33
N GLU A 321 26.52 6.87 0.89
CA GLU A 321 27.65 6.29 1.65
C GLU A 321 28.76 7.32 1.96
N SER A 322 28.86 8.41 1.19
CA SER A 322 29.83 9.50 1.42
C SER A 322 29.39 10.56 2.44
N PHE A 323 28.17 10.47 2.97
CA PHE A 323 27.61 11.43 3.93
C PHE A 323 27.28 10.78 5.26
N GLU A 324 27.45 11.53 6.34
CA GLU A 324 27.02 11.08 7.66
C GLU A 324 25.49 11.00 7.82
N TRP A 325 25.06 10.16 8.76
CA TRP A 325 23.67 9.68 8.84
C TRP A 325 22.59 10.78 8.85
N PRO A 326 22.69 11.90 9.62
CA PRO A 326 21.69 12.97 9.59
C PRO A 326 21.50 13.62 8.22
N ILE A 327 22.54 13.61 7.37
CA ILE A 327 22.50 14.09 5.99
C ILE A 327 21.99 12.97 5.08
N ALA A 328 22.63 11.80 5.09
CA ALA A 328 22.32 10.70 4.17
C ALA A 328 20.87 10.20 4.30
N PHE A 329 20.33 10.10 5.52
CA PHE A 329 18.92 9.74 5.74
C PHE A 329 17.96 10.76 5.12
N GLN A 330 18.22 12.06 5.27
CA GLN A 330 17.37 13.10 4.68
C GLN A 330 17.46 13.08 3.15
N LEU A 331 18.65 12.92 2.57
CA LEU A 331 18.81 12.83 1.11
C LEU A 331 18.02 11.65 0.52
N GLU A 332 18.09 10.46 1.13
CA GLU A 332 17.30 9.31 0.66
C GLU A 332 15.78 9.51 0.87
N LEU A 333 15.39 10.19 1.96
CA LEU A 333 13.99 10.57 2.23
C LEU A 333 13.44 11.49 1.14
N LEU A 334 14.23 12.47 0.66
CA LEU A 334 13.83 13.36 -0.44
C LEU A 334 13.61 12.58 -1.74
N VAL A 335 14.48 11.63 -2.07
CA VAL A 335 14.35 10.82 -3.29
C VAL A 335 13.17 9.83 -3.20
N ARG A 336 13.02 9.11 -2.08
CA ARG A 336 11.88 8.17 -1.88
C ARG A 336 10.52 8.87 -1.76
N SER A 337 10.50 10.15 -1.38
CA SER A 337 9.29 10.99 -1.39
C SER A 337 8.95 11.56 -2.79
N SER A 338 9.78 11.26 -3.79
CA SER A 338 9.77 11.89 -5.12
C SER A 338 9.80 13.44 -5.02
N LEU A 339 10.58 13.98 -4.07
CA LEU A 339 10.83 15.43 -3.93
C LEU A 339 12.08 15.86 -4.72
N LEU A 340 13.03 14.94 -4.90
CA LEU A 340 14.19 15.05 -5.75
C LEU A 340 14.34 13.78 -6.59
N HIS A 341 14.92 13.91 -7.77
CA HIS A 341 15.46 12.81 -8.57
C HIS A 341 16.98 12.73 -8.39
N THR A 342 17.62 11.67 -8.88
CA THR A 342 19.08 11.56 -8.84
C THR A 342 19.81 12.61 -9.68
N VAL A 343 19.13 13.29 -10.62
CA VAL A 343 19.69 14.45 -11.36
C VAL A 343 19.67 15.71 -10.50
N ASP A 344 18.62 15.88 -9.70
CA ASP A 344 18.51 17.02 -8.78
C ASP A 344 19.55 16.90 -7.65
N LEU A 345 19.85 15.67 -7.20
CA LEU A 345 20.98 15.40 -6.30
C LEU A 345 22.35 15.69 -6.93
N ASP A 346 22.57 15.32 -8.20
CA ASP A 346 23.81 15.67 -8.91
C ASP A 346 24.04 17.19 -8.94
N LEU A 347 22.96 17.97 -9.14
CA LEU A 347 22.99 19.43 -9.16
C LEU A 347 23.34 20.04 -7.78
N ILE A 348 22.76 19.52 -6.68
CA ILE A 348 23.02 20.07 -5.34
C ILE A 348 24.24 19.46 -4.64
N SER A 349 24.85 18.40 -5.18
CA SER A 349 25.96 17.67 -4.54
C SER A 349 27.12 18.54 -4.05
N PRO A 350 27.61 19.59 -4.76
CA PRO A 350 28.67 20.44 -4.24
C PRO A 350 28.22 21.22 -2.99
N ALA A 351 27.02 21.80 -3.03
CA ALA A 351 26.46 22.56 -1.90
C ALA A 351 26.10 21.68 -0.69
N LEU A 352 25.93 20.37 -0.89
CA LEU A 352 25.82 19.37 0.18
C LEU A 352 27.18 19.02 0.80
N GLN A 353 28.25 18.99 0.01
CA GLN A 353 29.63 18.80 0.51
C GLN A 353 30.08 20.03 1.31
N ASP A 354 29.77 21.25 0.84
CA ASP A 354 29.95 22.49 1.62
C ASP A 354 29.19 22.43 2.96
N LEU A 355 27.93 21.97 2.94
CA LEU A 355 27.11 21.87 4.16
C LEU A 355 27.70 20.85 5.15
N ALA A 356 28.14 19.70 4.66
CA ALA A 356 28.71 18.62 5.48
C ALA A 356 30.07 18.98 6.10
N THR A 357 30.84 19.89 5.47
CA THR A 357 32.16 20.31 5.95
C THR A 357 32.13 21.60 6.78
N ALA A 358 31.24 22.54 6.45
CA ALA A 358 31.16 23.86 7.10
C ALA A 358 30.10 23.96 8.22
N SER A 359 29.45 22.87 8.63
CA SER A 359 28.43 22.88 9.69
C SER A 359 28.37 21.59 10.51
N THR A 360 27.71 21.62 11.67
CA THR A 360 27.54 20.44 12.53
C THR A 360 26.48 19.49 11.98
N LEU A 361 26.63 18.18 12.22
CA LEU A 361 25.69 17.17 11.72
C LEU A 361 24.21 17.41 12.11
N PRO A 362 23.88 17.86 13.35
CA PRO A 362 22.50 18.21 13.70
C PRO A 362 21.97 19.41 12.89
N TYR A 363 22.78 20.44 12.69
CA TYR A 363 22.43 21.60 11.87
C TYR A 363 22.15 21.19 10.42
N ALA A 364 23.05 20.40 9.82
CA ALA A 364 22.92 19.93 8.44
C ALA A 364 21.67 19.07 8.24
N GLY A 365 21.39 18.14 9.16
CA GLY A 365 20.20 17.30 9.13
C GLY A 365 18.89 18.09 9.27
N ASP A 366 18.85 19.13 10.11
CA ASP A 366 17.67 19.97 10.27
C ASP A 366 17.45 20.95 9.12
N LEU A 367 18.53 21.50 8.55
CA LEU A 367 18.44 22.31 7.33
C LEU A 367 17.88 21.47 6.17
N LEU A 368 18.36 20.23 6.00
CA LEU A 368 17.85 19.32 4.97
C LEU A 368 16.41 18.88 5.21
N ARG A 369 15.99 18.73 6.47
CA ARG A 369 14.59 18.52 6.83
C ARG A 369 13.71 19.73 6.47
N ALA A 370 14.16 20.95 6.80
CA ALA A 370 13.44 22.19 6.45
C ALA A 370 13.36 22.37 4.93
N TYR A 371 14.42 22.01 4.20
CA TYR A 371 14.44 21.95 2.74
C TYR A 371 13.44 20.92 2.19
N GLY A 372 13.31 19.75 2.82
CA GLY A 372 12.26 18.78 2.51
C GLY A 372 10.85 19.31 2.68
N GLU A 373 10.57 20.09 3.73
CA GLU A 373 9.27 20.74 3.89
C GLU A 373 9.03 21.89 2.89
N ALA A 374 10.06 22.65 2.52
CA ALA A 374 9.98 23.64 1.44
C ALA A 374 9.66 22.98 0.08
N LEU A 375 10.33 21.87 -0.24
CA LEU A 375 10.03 21.06 -1.43
C LEU A 375 8.61 20.47 -1.35
N ARG A 376 8.13 20.03 -0.18
CA ARG A 376 6.74 19.55 0.03
C ARG A 376 5.71 20.67 -0.17
N TYR A 377 5.98 21.88 0.30
CA TYR A 377 5.14 23.06 0.08
C TYR A 377 5.06 23.40 -1.42
N ASN A 378 6.20 23.50 -2.10
CA ASN A 378 6.27 23.66 -3.56
C ASN A 378 5.57 22.50 -4.29
N LYS A 379 5.65 21.27 -3.77
CA LYS A 379 4.95 20.10 -4.30
C LYS A 379 3.42 20.22 -4.15
N ARG A 380 2.90 20.82 -3.08
CA ARG A 380 1.47 21.12 -2.95
C ARG A 380 1.03 22.30 -3.85
N GLN A 381 1.78 23.40 -3.91
CA GLN A 381 1.36 24.59 -4.65
C GLN A 381 1.12 24.33 -6.15
N ARG A 382 2.07 23.70 -6.88
CA ARG A 382 1.83 23.30 -8.30
C ARG A 382 0.84 22.12 -8.50
N ARG A 383 0.02 21.75 -7.50
CA ARG A 383 -1.20 20.93 -7.66
C ARG A 383 -2.49 21.76 -7.58
N HIS A 384 -2.45 22.97 -7.00
CA HIS A 384 -3.62 23.84 -6.87
C HIS A 384 -3.63 25.00 -7.88
N SER A 385 -2.47 25.38 -8.45
CA SER A 385 -2.43 26.35 -9.55
C SER A 385 -3.14 25.80 -10.80
N ARG A 386 -4.10 26.58 -11.32
CA ARG A 386 -4.71 26.39 -12.65
C ARG A 386 -4.08 27.27 -13.73
N LEU A 387 -3.09 28.09 -13.38
CA LEU A 387 -2.47 29.04 -14.29
C LEU A 387 -1.49 28.31 -15.23
N ALA A 388 -1.44 28.78 -16.47
CA ALA A 388 -0.45 28.35 -17.44
C ALA A 388 0.89 29.10 -17.23
N TYR A 389 1.91 28.61 -17.94
CA TYR A 389 3.26 29.17 -18.08
C TYR A 389 4.26 29.01 -16.93
N ASP A 390 5.53 29.01 -17.33
CA ASP A 390 6.72 28.56 -16.59
C ASP A 390 7.23 29.54 -15.51
N GLU A 391 6.48 30.58 -15.17
CA GLU A 391 6.95 31.60 -14.24
C GLU A 391 7.08 31.05 -12.81
N PHE A 392 8.34 30.98 -12.36
CA PHE A 392 8.76 30.67 -11.00
C PHE A 392 8.44 29.25 -10.47
N ILE A 393 8.65 28.22 -11.31
CA ILE A 393 9.02 26.90 -10.78
C ILE A 393 10.44 26.99 -10.18
N GLU A 394 10.51 27.35 -8.90
CA GLU A 394 11.76 27.36 -8.11
C GLU A 394 12.47 26.00 -8.25
N ASN A 395 13.73 26.04 -8.69
CA ASN A 395 14.51 24.83 -8.94
C ASN A 395 15.08 24.26 -7.60
N PRO A 396 15.51 22.99 -7.56
CA PRO A 396 16.01 22.36 -6.34
C PRO A 396 17.17 23.09 -5.66
N MET A 397 18.10 23.67 -6.43
CA MET A 397 19.23 24.45 -5.92
C MET A 397 18.77 25.81 -5.37
N ASP A 398 17.90 26.54 -6.08
CA ASP A 398 17.37 27.83 -5.61
C ASP A 398 16.64 27.67 -4.28
N CYS A 399 15.81 26.62 -4.20
CA CYS A 399 15.07 26.23 -3.00
C CYS A 399 16.03 25.90 -1.83
N PHE A 400 17.12 25.18 -2.12
CA PHE A 400 18.16 24.88 -1.12
C PHE A 400 18.87 26.15 -0.64
N GLN A 401 19.24 27.05 -1.55
CA GLN A 401 19.89 28.33 -1.20
C GLN A 401 18.96 29.23 -0.39
N ARG A 402 17.67 29.35 -0.77
CA ARG A 402 16.69 30.12 -0.01
C ARG A 402 16.51 29.57 1.40
N VAL A 403 16.39 28.25 1.56
CA VAL A 403 16.31 27.62 2.88
C VAL A 403 17.60 27.83 3.67
N ARG A 404 18.78 27.64 3.08
CA ARG A 404 20.08 27.92 3.73
C ARG A 404 20.24 29.38 4.21
N ARG A 405 19.57 30.34 3.56
CA ARG A 405 19.55 31.77 3.98
C ARG A 405 18.49 32.11 5.03
N THR A 406 17.45 31.28 5.19
CA THR A 406 16.28 31.59 6.05
C THR A 406 16.09 30.61 7.21
N PHE A 407 16.86 29.52 7.25
CA PHE A 407 16.79 28.50 8.28
C PHE A 407 17.43 28.98 9.59
N VAL A 408 16.61 29.03 10.65
CA VAL A 408 17.05 29.24 12.04
C VAL A 408 17.09 27.88 12.73
N HIS A 409 18.28 27.48 13.21
CA HIS A 409 18.45 26.23 13.94
C HIS A 409 17.91 26.35 15.38
N SER A 410 17.21 25.31 15.84
CA SER A 410 16.72 25.20 17.22
C SER A 410 17.32 23.96 17.89
N ASP A 411 18.21 24.19 18.84
CA ASP A 411 19.13 23.17 19.35
C ASP A 411 18.51 22.37 20.51
N LEU A 412 17.74 21.32 20.16
CA LEU A 412 17.02 20.44 21.10
C LEU A 412 17.95 19.42 21.79
N LYS A 413 19.05 19.88 22.41
CA LYS A 413 20.17 19.07 22.96
C LYS A 413 19.78 17.86 23.82
N SER A 414 18.66 17.91 24.53
CA SER A 414 18.21 16.87 25.46
C SER A 414 17.31 15.79 24.83
N ALA A 415 16.77 16.03 23.64
CA ALA A 415 15.75 15.18 23.03
C ALA A 415 16.37 14.00 22.26
N PHE A 416 15.89 12.76 22.51
CA PHE A 416 16.17 11.64 21.59
C PHE A 416 15.36 11.83 20.32
N ARG A 417 16.05 11.89 19.19
CA ARG A 417 15.46 12.11 17.87
C ARG A 417 15.65 10.86 17.02
N CYS A 418 14.56 10.11 16.80
CA CYS A 418 14.62 8.82 16.11
C CYS A 418 14.04 8.91 14.71
N CYS A 419 14.76 8.37 13.72
CA CYS A 419 14.27 8.17 12.35
C CYS A 419 13.23 7.04 12.31
N HIS A 420 12.14 7.26 11.55
CA HIS A 420 11.07 6.27 11.37
C HIS A 420 11.06 5.73 9.93
N VAL A 421 10.87 4.42 9.79
CA VAL A 421 10.85 3.71 8.50
C VAL A 421 9.60 2.85 8.42
N THR A 422 8.61 3.28 7.63
CA THR A 422 7.43 2.46 7.35
C THR A 422 7.68 1.61 6.12
N VAL A 423 7.82 0.29 6.32
CA VAL A 423 8.00 -0.69 5.25
C VAL A 423 6.63 -1.04 4.67
N THR A 424 6.46 -0.76 3.38
CA THR A 424 5.22 -1.02 2.63
C THR A 424 5.45 -2.13 1.58
N PRO A 425 4.38 -2.66 0.93
CA PRO A 425 4.48 -3.66 -0.13
C PRO A 425 5.50 -3.35 -1.23
N THR A 426 5.52 -2.10 -1.75
CA THR A 426 6.38 -1.72 -2.88
C THR A 426 7.64 -0.98 -2.43
N ARG A 427 7.53 -0.13 -1.41
CA ARG A 427 8.56 0.86 -1.04
C ARG A 427 8.84 0.93 0.47
N MET A 428 9.62 1.93 0.87
CA MET A 428 9.86 2.33 2.26
C MET A 428 9.56 3.83 2.35
N LEU A 429 8.75 4.22 3.33
CA LEU A 429 8.48 5.62 3.64
C LEU A 429 9.41 6.04 4.78
N LEU A 430 10.14 7.14 4.60
CA LEU A 430 11.11 7.64 5.57
C LEU A 430 10.55 8.92 6.22
N GLU A 431 10.56 8.98 7.55
CA GLU A 431 9.97 10.08 8.31
C GLU A 431 10.80 10.49 9.53
N GLY A 432 10.65 11.75 9.95
CA GLY A 432 11.34 12.32 11.10
C GLY A 432 12.72 12.94 10.77
N PRO A 433 13.70 12.89 11.69
CA PRO A 433 13.64 12.21 12.98
C PRO A 433 12.69 12.91 13.96
N TYR A 434 11.93 12.11 14.74
CA TYR A 434 10.93 12.59 15.69
C TYR A 434 11.45 12.50 17.13
N VAL A 435 11.08 13.48 17.96
CA VAL A 435 11.31 13.42 19.41
C VAL A 435 10.60 12.19 19.97
N THR A 436 11.36 11.27 20.57
CA THR A 436 10.92 9.94 20.96
C THR A 436 11.37 9.65 22.40
N GLN A 437 10.54 8.99 23.21
CA GLN A 437 10.95 8.62 24.57
C GLN A 437 11.96 7.46 24.55
N LYS A 438 13.13 7.66 25.18
CA LYS A 438 14.18 6.64 25.33
C LYS A 438 13.67 5.40 26.09
N ASN A 439 14.25 4.24 25.79
CA ASN A 439 14.10 2.99 26.55
C ASN A 439 15.46 2.60 27.19
N ARG A 440 15.52 1.51 27.96
CA ARG A 440 16.75 1.10 28.70
C ARG A 440 17.97 0.95 27.77
N VAL A 441 17.78 0.42 26.57
CA VAL A 441 18.87 0.21 25.58
C VAL A 441 19.33 1.53 24.97
N ILE A 442 18.41 2.41 24.58
CA ILE A 442 18.74 3.75 24.07
C ILE A 442 19.38 4.64 25.15
N ARG A 443 19.09 4.39 26.45
CA ARG A 443 19.79 5.05 27.56
C ARG A 443 21.20 4.52 27.77
N LYS A 444 21.44 3.19 27.66
CA LYS A 444 22.81 2.60 27.72
C LYS A 444 23.70 3.13 26.59
N TYR A 445 23.15 3.33 25.40
CA TYR A 445 23.88 3.76 24.21
C TYR A 445 23.50 5.20 23.78
N SER A 446 23.57 6.14 24.73
CA SER A 446 23.22 7.55 24.49
C SER A 446 23.97 8.17 23.32
N ASP A 447 25.25 7.89 23.19
CA ASP A 447 26.11 8.62 22.26
C ASP A 447 26.06 8.02 20.84
N TYR A 448 25.35 6.89 20.71
CA TYR A 448 25.14 6.12 19.48
C TYR A 448 23.65 6.08 19.09
N GLN A 449 22.84 7.04 19.56
CA GLN A 449 21.39 7.14 19.29
C GLN A 449 21.06 7.03 17.79
N ASP A 450 21.88 7.60 16.91
CA ASP A 450 21.73 7.58 15.44
C ASP A 450 21.90 6.18 14.81
N HIS A 451 22.39 5.19 15.56
CA HIS A 451 22.44 3.79 15.11
C HIS A 451 21.11 3.06 15.29
N PHE A 452 20.15 3.63 16.02
CA PHE A 452 18.87 2.99 16.34
C PHE A 452 17.71 3.62 15.58
N ILE A 453 17.04 2.82 14.74
CA ILE A 453 15.86 3.26 13.98
C ILE A 453 14.62 2.47 14.40
N ARG A 454 13.48 3.15 14.32
CA ARG A 454 12.17 2.57 14.58
C ARG A 454 11.51 2.23 13.24
N VAL A 455 11.13 0.97 13.08
CA VAL A 455 10.65 0.41 11.80
C VAL A 455 9.28 -0.19 11.99
N ASP A 456 8.31 0.17 11.16
CA ASP A 456 6.95 -0.39 11.24
C ASP A 456 6.46 -0.95 9.91
N PHE A 457 5.60 -1.98 9.99
CA PHE A 457 5.16 -2.74 8.83
C PHE A 457 3.68 -2.44 8.53
N ARG A 458 3.43 -1.67 7.46
CA ARG A 458 2.12 -1.15 7.09
C ARG A 458 1.80 -1.41 5.61
N ASP A 459 0.54 -1.29 5.24
CA ASP A 459 0.13 -1.20 3.84
C ASP A 459 0.44 0.19 3.25
N GLU A 460 0.27 0.38 1.94
CA GLU A 460 0.59 1.68 1.28
C GLU A 460 -0.25 2.86 1.81
N ASP A 461 -1.42 2.60 2.40
CA ASP A 461 -2.31 3.59 3.05
C ASP A 461 -1.93 3.88 4.52
N LYS A 462 -0.75 3.42 4.98
CA LYS A 462 -0.32 3.34 6.39
C LYS A 462 -1.25 2.50 7.30
N GLY A 463 -2.24 1.80 6.75
CA GLY A 463 -3.04 0.82 7.46
C GLY A 463 -2.25 -0.42 7.84
N ARG A 464 -2.87 -1.34 8.59
CA ARG A 464 -2.29 -2.68 8.79
C ARG A 464 -2.25 -3.42 7.46
N TYR A 465 -1.20 -4.21 7.20
CA TYR A 465 -1.10 -5.08 6.01
C TYR A 465 -2.41 -5.88 5.81
N ARG A 466 -3.11 -5.64 4.69
CA ARG A 466 -4.35 -6.37 4.35
C ARG A 466 -4.06 -7.46 3.32
N SER A 467 -4.53 -8.68 3.60
CA SER A 467 -4.74 -9.70 2.56
C SER A 467 -5.93 -9.27 1.69
N ASP A 468 -5.74 -9.21 0.37
CA ASP A 468 -6.90 -9.07 -0.54
C ASP A 468 -7.67 -10.41 -0.50
N ARG A 469 -9.01 -10.34 -0.53
CA ARG A 469 -9.86 -11.52 -0.68
C ARG A 469 -9.61 -12.28 -2.00
N ASP A 470 -8.99 -11.62 -2.99
CA ASP A 470 -8.61 -12.22 -4.28
C ASP A 470 -7.16 -12.69 -4.37
N ALA A 471 -6.30 -12.36 -3.40
CA ALA A 471 -4.87 -12.63 -3.53
C ALA A 471 -4.20 -12.93 -2.18
N ASP A 472 -3.50 -14.06 -2.11
CA ASP A 472 -2.75 -14.44 -0.92
C ASP A 472 -1.64 -13.41 -0.63
N GLY A 473 -1.69 -12.83 0.57
CA GLY A 473 -0.67 -11.93 1.09
C GLY A 473 0.49 -12.67 1.77
N THR A 474 0.35 -13.96 2.08
CA THR A 474 1.36 -14.75 2.82
C THR A 474 2.73 -14.75 2.14
N PRO A 475 2.86 -14.93 0.81
CA PRO A 475 4.17 -14.86 0.14
C PRO A 475 4.80 -13.47 0.20
N LEU A 476 4.00 -12.40 0.13
CA LEU A 476 4.48 -11.03 0.32
C LEU A 476 4.95 -10.80 1.76
N LEU A 477 4.18 -11.26 2.76
CA LEU A 477 4.56 -11.12 4.17
C LEU A 477 5.84 -11.89 4.49
N GLN A 478 5.99 -13.13 4.00
CA GLN A 478 7.21 -13.92 4.17
C GLN A 478 8.43 -13.28 3.49
N SER A 479 8.30 -12.84 2.23
CA SER A 479 9.42 -12.26 1.47
C SER A 479 9.78 -10.83 1.89
N ARG A 480 8.79 -9.95 2.11
CA ARG A 480 8.99 -8.54 2.47
C ARG A 480 9.25 -8.38 3.96
N VAL A 481 8.30 -8.77 4.81
CA VAL A 481 8.38 -8.57 6.26
C VAL A 481 9.35 -9.57 6.88
N GLY A 482 9.18 -10.87 6.60
CA GLY A 482 10.07 -11.92 7.08
C GLY A 482 11.50 -11.78 6.54
N GLY A 483 11.67 -11.38 5.29
CA GLY A 483 12.98 -11.09 4.70
C GLY A 483 13.72 -9.96 5.41
N ILE A 484 13.06 -8.83 5.65
CA ILE A 484 13.66 -7.67 6.34
C ILE A 484 13.94 -7.98 7.83
N LEU A 485 13.05 -8.70 8.52
CA LEU A 485 13.27 -9.13 9.91
C LEU A 485 14.41 -10.14 10.07
N SER A 486 14.65 -11.00 9.08
CA SER A 486 15.69 -12.05 9.15
C SER A 486 17.06 -11.65 8.61
N LYS A 487 17.11 -10.85 7.54
CA LYS A 487 18.36 -10.46 6.86
C LYS A 487 18.82 -9.04 7.21
N GLY A 488 17.95 -8.23 7.80
CA GLY A 488 18.12 -6.78 7.87
C GLY A 488 17.77 -6.10 6.54
N PHE A 489 18.12 -4.82 6.45
CA PHE A 489 18.03 -4.03 5.22
C PHE A 489 19.12 -2.97 5.16
N ILE A 490 19.35 -2.37 3.99
CA ILE A 490 20.27 -1.25 3.81
C ILE A 490 19.45 0.03 3.64
N LEU A 491 19.88 1.10 4.31
CA LEU A 491 19.28 2.43 4.26
C LEU A 491 20.39 3.48 4.46
N ALA A 492 20.52 4.42 3.53
CA ALA A 492 21.52 5.49 3.53
C ALA A 492 22.94 4.99 3.83
N GLY A 493 23.40 4.01 3.03
CA GLY A 493 24.70 3.32 3.19
C GLY A 493 24.81 2.36 4.39
N ARG A 494 23.98 2.53 5.42
CA ARG A 494 24.04 1.75 6.66
C ARG A 494 23.19 0.47 6.58
N LYS A 495 23.77 -0.68 6.92
CA LYS A 495 23.02 -1.95 7.10
C LYS A 495 22.41 -2.00 8.50
N PHE A 496 21.09 -2.15 8.57
CA PHE A 496 20.32 -2.26 9.80
C PHE A 496 19.87 -3.69 10.07
N GLU A 497 20.07 -4.16 11.29
CA GLU A 497 19.73 -5.51 11.76
C GLU A 497 18.54 -5.48 12.74
N PHE A 498 17.63 -6.44 12.64
CA PHE A 498 16.49 -6.52 13.56
C PHE A 498 16.99 -6.68 15.00
N LEU A 499 16.59 -5.78 15.89
CA LEU A 499 17.01 -5.76 17.28
C LEU A 499 15.99 -6.44 18.19
N ALA A 500 14.81 -5.83 18.35
CA ALA A 500 13.78 -6.24 19.30
C ALA A 500 12.46 -5.45 19.09
N TYR A 501 11.45 -5.70 19.93
CA TYR A 501 10.25 -4.89 20.07
C TYR A 501 9.75 -4.93 21.52
N SER A 502 8.98 -3.93 21.96
CA SER A 502 8.18 -4.05 23.18
C SER A 502 6.78 -4.62 22.85
N ASN A 503 6.10 -5.17 23.85
CA ASN A 503 4.74 -5.71 23.66
C ASN A 503 3.71 -4.64 23.23
N SER A 504 3.94 -3.37 23.58
CA SER A 504 3.12 -2.24 23.09
C SER A 504 3.48 -1.86 21.65
N SER A 505 4.77 -1.80 21.29
CA SER A 505 5.21 -1.54 19.92
C SER A 505 4.75 -2.61 18.92
N LEU A 506 4.75 -3.88 19.33
CA LEU A 506 4.31 -5.00 18.47
C LEU A 506 2.82 -4.92 18.10
N LYS A 507 1.94 -4.44 19.00
CA LYS A 507 0.51 -4.19 18.71
C LYS A 507 0.33 -3.15 17.60
N GLU A 508 1.28 -2.21 17.49
CA GLU A 508 1.38 -1.22 16.42
C GLU A 508 2.34 -1.62 15.29
N HIS A 509 2.59 -2.92 15.11
CA HIS A 509 3.46 -3.50 14.07
C HIS A 509 4.85 -2.84 13.99
N THR A 510 5.31 -2.23 15.08
CA THR A 510 6.56 -1.47 15.17
C THR A 510 7.62 -2.29 15.90
N VAL A 511 8.84 -2.27 15.39
CA VAL A 511 10.02 -2.90 15.98
C VAL A 511 11.22 -1.94 15.94
N TRP A 512 12.30 -2.30 16.65
CA TRP A 512 13.58 -1.62 16.60
C TRP A 512 14.57 -2.36 15.70
N PHE A 513 15.35 -1.61 14.95
CA PHE A 513 16.54 -2.08 14.23
C PHE A 513 17.77 -1.27 14.68
N VAL A 514 18.95 -1.86 14.55
CA VAL A 514 20.23 -1.22 14.87
C VAL A 514 21.25 -1.40 13.74
N HIS A 515 21.99 -0.35 13.39
CA HIS A 515 23.18 -0.44 12.56
C HIS A 515 24.40 -0.71 13.47
N PRO A 516 25.19 -1.78 13.26
CA PRO A 516 26.31 -2.10 14.14
C PRO A 516 27.31 -0.95 14.34
N PHE A 517 27.92 -0.86 15.52
CA PHE A 517 28.88 0.19 15.90
C PHE A 517 29.97 -0.31 16.84
N GLN A 518 31.01 0.49 17.05
CA GLN A 518 32.05 0.26 18.06
C GLN A 518 31.94 1.33 19.15
N THR A 519 32.34 0.99 20.37
CA THR A 519 32.38 1.95 21.49
C THR A 519 33.75 1.93 22.15
N GLN A 520 34.14 3.02 22.80
CA GLN A 520 35.41 3.10 23.53
C GLN A 520 35.49 2.14 24.73
N ASN A 521 34.34 1.63 25.19
CA ASN A 521 34.20 0.83 26.41
C ASN A 521 33.97 -0.68 26.15
N GLU A 522 33.94 -1.12 24.89
CA GLU A 522 33.70 -2.53 24.53
C GLU A 522 34.58 -2.93 23.32
N ASP A 523 35.50 -3.88 23.52
CA ASP A 523 36.50 -4.35 22.52
C ASP A 523 35.91 -5.00 21.26
N ARG A 524 34.59 -5.11 21.17
CA ARG A 524 33.88 -5.81 20.08
C ARG A 524 32.72 -4.99 19.54
N THR A 525 32.48 -5.13 18.24
CA THR A 525 31.39 -4.45 17.54
C THR A 525 30.03 -4.78 18.16
N ILE A 526 29.35 -3.76 18.67
CA ILE A 526 27.98 -3.78 19.15
C ILE A 526 27.07 -4.04 17.95
N ASN A 527 26.38 -5.18 17.95
CA ASN A 527 25.41 -5.56 16.92
C ASN A 527 24.11 -6.05 17.57
N ALA A 528 23.09 -6.35 16.76
CA ALA A 528 21.78 -6.74 17.28
C ALA A 528 21.82 -8.00 18.15
N SER A 529 22.72 -8.93 17.86
CA SER A 529 22.87 -10.17 18.64
C SER A 529 23.56 -9.89 19.98
N PHE A 530 24.65 -9.13 19.97
CA PHE A 530 25.33 -8.71 21.18
C PHE A 530 24.38 -7.96 22.13
N ILE A 531 23.64 -6.97 21.62
CA ILE A 531 22.76 -6.15 22.47
C ILE A 531 21.73 -7.06 23.15
N ARG A 532 21.05 -7.95 22.41
CA ARG A 532 20.10 -8.91 22.99
C ARG A 532 20.72 -9.75 24.11
N SER A 533 21.90 -10.34 23.88
CA SER A 533 22.60 -11.15 24.88
C SER A 533 22.99 -10.35 26.12
N SER A 534 23.22 -9.04 26.00
CA SER A 534 23.59 -8.16 27.13
C SER A 534 22.42 -7.76 28.05
N LEU A 535 21.16 -8.10 27.72
CA LEU A 535 19.97 -7.64 28.46
C LEU A 535 19.68 -8.45 29.74
N GLY A 536 20.24 -9.65 29.88
CA GLY A 536 19.99 -10.56 30.99
C GLY A 536 20.53 -11.97 30.75
N ARG A 537 20.43 -12.85 31.76
CA ARG A 537 20.86 -14.25 31.66
C ARG A 537 19.72 -15.10 31.06
N PHE A 538 19.84 -15.45 29.78
CA PHE A 538 18.79 -16.18 29.03
C PHE A 538 19.05 -17.68 28.87
N GLU A 539 20.13 -18.20 29.46
CA GLU A 539 20.67 -19.56 29.27
C GLU A 539 19.78 -20.67 29.87
N VAL A 540 18.67 -20.32 30.51
CA VAL A 540 17.65 -21.27 30.99
C VAL A 540 17.02 -22.01 29.80
N HIS A 541 17.32 -23.30 29.68
CA HIS A 541 16.96 -24.13 28.53
C HIS A 541 15.47 -24.05 28.11
N GLN A 542 14.55 -23.94 29.06
CA GLN A 542 13.10 -23.85 28.80
C GLN A 542 12.66 -22.50 28.19
N LEU A 543 13.40 -21.41 28.45
CA LEU A 543 13.15 -20.11 27.82
C LEU A 543 13.56 -20.13 26.35
N MET A 544 14.74 -20.69 26.06
CA MET A 544 15.25 -20.87 24.69
C MET A 544 14.37 -21.81 23.85
N LYS A 545 13.70 -22.79 24.48
CA LYS A 545 12.66 -23.62 23.85
C LYS A 545 11.36 -22.86 23.52
N THR A 546 11.17 -21.63 24.01
CA THR A 546 9.92 -20.87 23.85
C THR A 546 10.18 -19.45 23.28
N PRO A 547 10.33 -19.30 21.94
CA PRO A 547 10.72 -18.04 21.30
C PRO A 547 9.83 -16.83 21.64
N SER A 548 8.52 -17.05 21.86
CA SER A 548 7.57 -16.00 22.27
C SER A 548 7.84 -15.47 23.68
N LYS A 549 8.13 -16.36 24.65
CA LYS A 549 8.53 -15.96 26.01
C LYS A 549 9.88 -15.25 26.01
N TYR A 550 10.86 -15.76 25.24
CA TYR A 550 12.17 -15.15 25.09
C TYR A 550 12.08 -13.72 24.53
N ALA A 551 11.35 -13.53 23.42
CA ALA A 551 11.13 -12.21 22.83
C ALA A 551 10.37 -11.25 23.77
N ALA A 552 9.38 -11.75 24.52
CA ALA A 552 8.65 -10.95 25.50
C ALA A 552 9.54 -10.48 26.68
N ARG A 553 10.49 -11.30 27.14
CA ARG A 553 11.48 -10.90 28.16
C ARG A 553 12.46 -9.85 27.63
N ILE A 554 13.02 -10.05 26.43
CA ILE A 554 13.83 -9.02 25.74
C ILE A 554 13.05 -7.71 25.60
N GLY A 555 11.77 -7.78 25.22
CA GLY A 555 10.93 -6.62 24.97
C GLY A 555 10.66 -5.72 26.17
N GLN A 556 10.88 -6.21 27.40
CA GLN A 556 10.80 -5.38 28.62
C GLN A 556 11.77 -4.18 28.54
N ALA A 557 13.02 -4.42 28.12
CA ALA A 557 14.06 -3.38 28.01
C ALA A 557 13.77 -2.32 26.92
N PHE A 558 12.88 -2.62 25.97
CA PHE A 558 12.47 -1.73 24.88
C PHE A 558 11.21 -0.92 25.19
N THR A 559 10.63 -1.07 26.38
CA THR A 559 9.51 -0.26 26.84
C THR A 559 9.98 1.17 27.09
N SER A 560 9.30 2.15 26.47
CA SER A 560 9.51 3.56 26.73
C SER A 560 9.23 3.85 28.21
N THR A 561 10.24 4.36 28.90
CA THR A 561 10.27 4.50 30.37
C THR A 561 10.94 5.82 30.70
N LEU A 562 10.41 6.54 31.69
CA LEU A 562 11.17 7.63 32.32
C LEU A 562 12.28 7.03 33.17
N ASP A 563 13.40 7.73 33.26
CA ASP A 563 14.55 7.27 34.03
C ASP A 563 14.43 7.76 35.47
N SER A 564 13.95 6.88 36.36
CA SER A 564 13.75 7.19 37.77
C SER A 564 15.08 7.18 38.52
N LEU A 565 15.47 6.08 39.17
CA LEU A 565 16.61 6.07 40.09
C LEU A 565 17.44 4.79 39.93
N ASN A 566 18.75 4.92 40.13
CA ASN A 566 19.66 3.78 40.25
C ASN A 566 19.66 3.31 41.71
N ILE A 567 19.28 2.05 41.94
CA ILE A 567 19.26 1.41 43.25
C ILE A 567 20.55 0.60 43.41
N SER A 568 21.24 0.74 44.55
CA SER A 568 22.39 -0.10 44.90
C SER A 568 21.93 -1.46 45.44
N GLU A 569 22.75 -2.50 45.33
CA GLU A 569 22.35 -3.88 45.71
C GLU A 569 21.95 -4.03 47.20
N ASN A 570 22.49 -3.18 48.08
CA ASN A 570 22.09 -3.11 49.49
C ASN A 570 20.81 -2.28 49.78
N LYS A 571 20.02 -1.92 48.76
CA LYS A 571 18.77 -1.14 48.88
C LYS A 571 17.55 -1.88 48.29
N TRP A 572 17.68 -3.15 47.94
CA TRP A 572 16.57 -4.02 47.54
C TRP A 572 16.83 -5.45 48.03
N GLU A 573 15.78 -6.28 48.06
CA GLU A 573 15.84 -7.68 48.46
C GLU A 573 14.95 -8.52 47.54
N GLU A 574 15.26 -9.81 47.38
CA GLU A 574 14.37 -10.77 46.72
C GLU A 574 13.37 -11.30 47.77
N LEU A 575 12.08 -11.01 47.57
CA LEU A 575 11.02 -11.64 48.37
C LEU A 575 10.99 -13.15 48.02
N PRO A 576 11.01 -14.05 49.01
CA PRO A 576 11.32 -15.46 48.77
C PRO A 576 10.22 -16.22 48.03
N GLU A 577 8.95 -15.92 48.30
CA GLU A 577 7.79 -16.57 47.70
C GLU A 577 6.66 -15.55 47.47
N ASP A 578 5.81 -15.81 46.46
CA ASP A 578 4.56 -15.09 46.23
C ASP A 578 3.51 -15.47 47.31
N LEU A 579 2.58 -14.56 47.61
CA LEU A 579 1.49 -14.84 48.54
C LEU A 579 0.39 -15.66 47.84
N GLU A 580 0.44 -16.99 48.01
CA GLU A 580 -0.58 -17.91 47.50
C GLU A 580 -1.63 -18.26 48.57
N CYS A 581 -2.89 -18.40 48.15
CA CYS A 581 -3.95 -19.00 48.96
C CYS A 581 -4.84 -19.89 48.10
N GLY A 582 -4.74 -21.21 48.31
CA GLY A 582 -5.35 -22.21 47.42
C GLY A 582 -4.70 -22.16 46.03
N ASN A 583 -5.52 -22.03 44.98
CA ASN A 583 -5.06 -22.00 43.58
C ASN A 583 -4.83 -20.57 43.06
N TYR A 584 -4.69 -19.57 43.95
CA TYR A 584 -4.59 -18.16 43.59
C TYR A 584 -3.33 -17.53 44.20
N CYS A 585 -2.48 -16.95 43.35
CA CYS A 585 -1.42 -16.02 43.74
C CYS A 585 -2.00 -14.60 43.83
N PHE A 586 -1.70 -13.89 44.92
CA PHE A 586 -2.20 -12.54 45.20
C PHE A 586 -1.16 -11.43 44.94
N THR A 587 0.08 -11.79 44.58
CA THR A 587 1.21 -10.86 44.36
C THR A 587 1.82 -10.91 42.95
N ASP A 588 1.24 -11.66 41.99
CA ASP A 588 1.75 -11.77 40.61
C ASP A 588 2.01 -10.40 39.97
N GLY A 589 3.29 -10.08 39.80
CA GLY A 589 3.77 -8.82 39.22
C GLY A 589 3.74 -7.60 40.15
N VAL A 590 3.54 -7.79 41.46
CA VAL A 590 3.45 -6.73 42.48
C VAL A 590 4.63 -6.83 43.45
N GLY A 591 5.14 -5.68 43.89
CA GLY A 591 6.19 -5.58 44.92
C GLY A 591 6.12 -4.26 45.67
N THR A 592 6.67 -4.22 46.88
CA THR A 592 6.65 -3.04 47.75
C THR A 592 7.86 -2.14 47.55
N ILE A 593 7.66 -0.82 47.70
CA ILE A 593 8.73 0.18 47.82
C ILE A 593 8.58 0.98 49.11
N SER A 594 9.68 1.49 49.65
CA SER A 594 9.63 2.36 50.83
C SER A 594 9.02 3.72 50.49
N LYS A 595 8.36 4.36 51.47
CA LYS A 595 7.76 5.70 51.29
C LYS A 595 8.79 6.74 50.83
N ALA A 596 9.99 6.72 51.42
CA ALA A 596 11.08 7.60 51.04
C ALA A 596 11.51 7.41 49.58
N PHE A 597 11.59 6.17 49.09
CA PHE A 597 11.93 5.90 47.69
C PHE A 597 10.81 6.32 46.73
N ALA A 598 9.53 6.20 47.13
CA ALA A 598 8.41 6.75 46.36
C ALA A 598 8.46 8.28 46.26
N GLU A 599 8.82 8.97 47.35
CA GLU A 599 9.02 10.43 47.38
C GLU A 599 10.23 10.87 46.52
N GLU A 600 11.33 10.10 46.56
CA GLU A 600 12.53 10.32 45.75
C GLU A 600 12.25 10.12 44.24
N ILE A 601 11.48 9.10 43.86
CA ILE A 601 10.97 8.91 42.49
C ILE A 601 10.08 10.10 42.08
N TRP A 602 9.16 10.53 42.94
CA TRP A 602 8.23 11.62 42.64
C TRP A 602 8.97 12.93 42.38
N ALA A 603 9.96 13.28 43.20
CA ALA A 603 10.77 14.48 43.03
C ALA A 603 11.42 14.54 41.64
N LYS A 604 12.13 13.48 41.22
CA LYS A 604 12.78 13.42 39.91
C LYS A 604 11.79 13.35 38.73
N LEU A 605 10.59 12.78 38.92
CA LEU A 605 9.51 12.86 37.94
C LEU A 605 8.91 14.27 37.79
N CYS A 606 9.01 15.11 38.82
CA CYS A 606 8.60 16.53 38.77
C CYS A 606 9.67 17.43 38.14
N GLU A 607 10.97 17.14 38.31
CA GLU A 607 12.06 17.87 37.64
C GLU A 607 11.89 17.87 36.12
N GLY A 608 11.57 16.70 35.54
CA GLY A 608 11.32 16.53 34.11
C GLY A 608 10.00 17.10 33.58
N LYS A 609 9.23 17.83 34.40
CA LYS A 609 7.94 18.46 34.03
C LYS A 609 7.93 19.98 34.13
N ARG A 610 9.07 20.62 34.38
CA ARG A 610 9.18 22.08 34.29
C ARG A 610 9.25 22.47 32.81
N ASP A 611 8.10 22.86 32.25
CA ASP A 611 8.05 23.54 30.96
C ASP A 611 8.95 24.79 30.99
N PRO A 612 9.59 25.17 29.87
CA PRO A 612 10.23 26.48 29.78
C PRO A 612 9.18 27.57 30.03
N PRO A 613 9.56 28.71 30.65
CA PRO A 613 8.62 29.82 30.83
C PRO A 613 8.07 30.24 29.46
N PRO A 614 6.78 30.57 29.34
CA PRO A 614 6.20 30.97 28.08
C PRO A 614 6.97 32.17 27.53
N THR A 615 7.45 32.05 26.29
CA THR A 615 8.03 33.20 25.58
C THR A 615 7.01 34.33 25.60
N PRO A 616 7.41 35.57 25.98
CA PRO A 616 6.48 36.68 26.00
C PRO A 616 5.88 36.84 24.60
N SER A 617 4.56 36.80 24.51
CA SER A 617 3.85 37.05 23.27
C SER A 617 4.26 38.42 22.74
N ALA A 618 4.71 38.49 21.50
CA ALA A 618 4.94 39.77 20.83
C ALA A 618 3.61 40.54 20.80
N ALA A 619 3.55 41.62 21.57
CA ALA A 619 2.59 42.68 21.38
C ALA A 619 3.10 43.61 20.27
N SER A 620 2.16 44.28 19.59
CA SER A 620 2.31 45.00 18.30
C SER A 620 2.74 44.12 17.13
#